data_AF-A0A955QH24-F1
#
_entry.id   AF-A0A955QH24-F1
#
_cell.length_a   1.000
_cell.length_b   1.000
_cell.length_c   1.000
_cell.angle_alpha   90.00
_cell.angle_beta   90.00
_cell.angle_gamma   90.00
#
_symmetry.space_group_name_H-M   'P 1'
#
loop_
_entity.id
_entity.type
_entity.pdbx_description
1 polymer ?
#
loop_
_entity_poly.entity_id
_entity_poly.type
_entity_poly.pdbx_seq_one_letter_code
_entity_poly.pdbx_strand_id
1 'polypeptide(L)' 'PPMESTGTAEMKMLLDGRFLYQEYHGQMMGQPFSGIGIDGYDNMTQKYVTAWMDTMGTGIFMMEGTASPDGKTITLHGS' A
#
# COMPACT_ATOMS: atom_id res chain seq x y z
N PRO A 1 23.68 7.06 1.48
CA PRO A 1 23.12 7.98 2.50
C PRO A 1 21.59 7.89 2.46
N PRO A 2 20.87 8.08 3.57
CA PRO A 2 19.41 8.19 3.52
C PRO A 2 19.00 9.38 2.64
N MET A 3 17.88 9.24 1.94
CA MET A 3 17.30 10.30 1.11
C MET A 3 15.95 10.70 1.70
N GLU A 4 15.78 11.99 1.95
CA GLU A 4 14.50 12.57 2.36
C GLU A 4 13.80 13.15 1.13
N SER A 5 12.48 12.99 1.07
CA SER A 5 11.64 13.67 0.09
C SER A 5 10.32 14.11 0.73
N THR A 6 9.68 15.11 0.13
CA THR A 6 8.33 15.53 0.50
C THR A 6 7.33 14.94 -0.47
N GLY A 7 6.13 14.65 0.03
CA GLY A 7 5.04 14.10 -0.76
C GLY A 7 3.70 14.31 -0.07
N THR A 8 2.64 13.95 -0.78
CA THR A 8 1.26 13.97 -0.31
C THR A 8 0.66 12.59 -0.47
N ALA A 9 -0.27 12.26 0.42
CA ALA A 9 -1.08 11.05 0.32
C ALA A 9 -2.54 11.43 0.55
N GLU A 10 -3.40 11.10 -0.41
CA GLU A 10 -4.84 11.16 -0.25
C GLU A 10 -5.38 9.75 -0.04
N MET A 11 -6.28 9.60 0.93
CA MET A 11 -6.81 8.29 1.30
C MET A 11 -8.32 8.33 1.35
N LYS A 12 -8.98 7.30 0.80
CA LYS A 12 -10.44 7.15 0.86
C LYS A 12 -10.84 5.70 1.00
N MET A 13 -11.95 5.48 1.69
CA MET A 13 -12.56 4.16 1.77
C MET A 13 -13.37 3.88 0.50
N LEU A 14 -13.27 2.66 0.00
CA LEU A 14 -14.04 2.13 -1.12
C LEU A 14 -14.98 1.02 -0.64
N LEU A 15 -16.04 0.78 -1.43
CA LEU A 15 -16.92 -0.39 -1.31
C LEU A 15 -17.42 -0.61 0.13
N ASP A 16 -18.11 0.40 0.67
CA ASP A 16 -18.67 0.39 2.03
C ASP A 16 -17.64 0.16 3.14
N GLY A 17 -16.43 0.72 2.98
CA GLY A 17 -15.40 0.65 4.02
C GLY A 17 -14.56 -0.63 3.98
N ARG A 18 -14.60 -1.39 2.88
CA ARG A 18 -13.89 -2.68 2.78
C ARG A 18 -12.47 -2.56 2.27
N PHE A 19 -12.18 -1.52 1.52
CA PHE A 19 -10.85 -1.28 0.97
C PHE A 19 -10.42 0.16 1.21
N LEU A 20 -9.17 0.34 1.62
CA LEU A 20 -8.54 1.65 1.70
C LEU A 20 -7.80 1.89 0.40
N TYR A 21 -8.23 2.89 -0.35
CA TYR A 21 -7.50 3.41 -1.50
C TYR A 21 -6.58 4.53 -1.05
N GLN A 22 -5.33 4.49 -1.49
CA GLN A 22 -4.30 5.46 -1.16
C GLN A 22 -3.64 5.92 -2.45
N GLU A 23 -3.54 7.22 -2.64
CA GLU A 23 -2.90 7.85 -3.79
C GLU A 23 -1.76 8.74 -3.32
N TYR A 24 -0.56 8.40 -3.77
CA TYR A 24 0.70 9.02 -3.38
C TYR A 24 1.26 9.87 -4.50
N HIS A 25 1.68 11.09 -4.18
CA HIS A 25 2.41 11.96 -5.08
C HIS A 25 3.63 12.53 -4.39
N GLY A 26 4.79 12.49 -5.04
CA GLY A 26 6.02 13.03 -4.47
C GLY A 26 7.20 12.96 -5.42
N GLN A 27 8.40 12.87 -4.85
CA GLN A 27 9.64 12.68 -5.59
C GLN A 27 10.43 11.50 -5.03
N MET A 28 11.04 10.72 -5.92
CA MET A 28 11.98 9.65 -5.59
C MET A 28 13.25 9.84 -6.42
N MET A 29 14.43 9.86 -5.79
CA MET A 29 15.71 10.09 -6.47
C MET A 29 15.74 11.36 -7.35
N GLY A 30 14.98 12.39 -6.95
CA GLY A 30 14.86 13.65 -7.69
C GLY A 30 13.96 13.59 -8.94
N GLN A 31 13.23 12.50 -9.14
CA GLN A 31 12.25 12.34 -10.22
C GLN A 31 10.83 12.34 -9.65
N PRO A 32 9.82 12.82 -10.39
CA PRO A 32 8.42 12.68 -10.01
C PRO A 32 8.05 11.22 -9.76
N PHE A 33 7.30 10.99 -8.69
CA PHE A 33 6.82 9.68 -8.30
C PHE A 33 5.31 9.73 -8.04
N SER A 34 4.60 8.73 -8.54
CA SER A 34 3.20 8.51 -8.19
C SER A 34 2.97 7.04 -7.90
N GLY A 35 2.16 6.76 -6.88
CA GLY A 35 1.88 5.41 -6.42
C GLY A 35 0.43 5.28 -5.99
N ILE A 36 -0.15 4.10 -6.22
CA ILE A 36 -1.48 3.74 -5.78
C ILE A 36 -1.39 2.46 -4.96
N GLY A 37 -1.93 2.51 -3.75
CA GLY A 37 -2.13 1.37 -2.86
C GLY A 37 -3.61 1.08 -2.67
N ILE A 38 -3.97 -0.20 -2.66
CA ILE A 38 -5.28 -0.67 -2.22
C ILE A 38 -5.06 -1.72 -1.14
N ASP A 39 -5.40 -1.38 0.10
CA ASP A 39 -5.39 -2.29 1.23
C ASP A 39 -6.78 -2.86 1.50
N GLY A 40 -6.85 -4.11 1.90
CA GLY A 40 -8.09 -4.76 2.31
C GLY A 40 -7.85 -5.93 3.27
N TYR A 41 -8.95 -6.49 3.76
CA TYR A 41 -8.95 -7.73 4.53
C TYR A 41 -9.82 -8.77 3.82
N ASP A 42 -9.19 -9.87 3.40
CA ASP A 42 -9.87 -11.00 2.80
C ASP A 42 -10.41 -11.93 3.91
N ASN A 43 -11.72 -12.04 4.00
CA ASN A 43 -12.40 -12.85 5.01
C ASN A 43 -12.37 -14.36 4.71
N MET A 44 -12.05 -14.78 3.49
CA MET A 44 -11.91 -16.19 3.12
C MET A 44 -10.56 -16.73 3.56
N THR A 45 -9.48 -15.98 3.28
CA THR A 45 -8.10 -16.38 3.64
C THR A 45 -7.67 -15.87 5.01
N GLN A 46 -8.45 -14.96 5.61
CA GLN A 46 -8.17 -14.29 6.88
C GLN A 46 -6.87 -13.47 6.87
N LYS A 47 -6.53 -12.92 5.71
CA LYS A 47 -5.30 -12.14 5.49
C LYS A 47 -5.60 -10.70 5.13
N TYR A 48 -4.70 -9.81 5.54
CA TYR A 48 -4.60 -8.49 4.94
C TYR A 48 -3.97 -8.64 3.56
N VAL A 49 -4.49 -7.91 2.59
CA VAL A 49 -4.05 -7.92 1.20
C VAL A 49 -3.78 -6.50 0.74
N THR A 50 -2.72 -6.32 -0.04
CA THR A 50 -2.36 -5.05 -0.65
C THR A 50 -2.05 -5.26 -2.13
N ALA A 51 -2.59 -4.39 -2.98
CA ALA A 51 -2.14 -4.21 -4.35
C ALA A 51 -1.44 -2.87 -4.47
N TRP A 52 -0.21 -2.87 -5.01
CA TRP A 52 0.61 -1.69 -5.19
C TRP A 52 1.03 -1.50 -6.64
N MET A 53 0.93 -0.27 -7.15
CA MET A 53 1.38 0.12 -8.48
C MET A 53 2.01 1.50 -8.40
N ASP A 54 3.10 1.72 -9.12
CA ASP A 54 3.78 3.02 -9.13
C ASP A 54 4.48 3.33 -10.46
N THR A 55 4.94 4.56 -10.61
CA THR A 55 5.59 5.06 -11.83
C THR A 55 7.01 4.53 -12.06
N MET A 56 7.57 3.72 -11.16
CA MET A 56 8.90 3.11 -11.33
C MET A 56 8.82 1.78 -12.10
N GLY A 57 7.62 1.23 -12.29
CA GLY A 57 7.41 -0.02 -13.02
C GLY A 57 6.01 -0.11 -13.62
N THR A 58 5.70 -1.28 -14.19
CA THR A 58 4.36 -1.60 -14.71
C THR A 58 3.76 -2.86 -14.08
N GLY A 59 4.50 -3.48 -13.16
CA GLY A 59 4.03 -4.63 -12.40
C GLY A 59 3.06 -4.20 -11.31
N ILE A 60 2.05 -5.03 -11.06
CA ILE A 60 1.22 -4.94 -9.87
C ILE A 60 1.93 -5.75 -8.79
N PHE A 61 2.41 -5.08 -7.76
CA PHE A 61 3.04 -5.75 -6.63
C PHE A 61 1.97 -6.14 -5.62
N MET A 62 1.78 -7.45 -5.47
CA MET A 62 0.79 -8.02 -4.57
C MET A 62 1.46 -8.44 -3.28
N MET A 63 0.83 -8.12 -2.16
CA MET A 63 1.29 -8.51 -0.84
C MET A 63 0.13 -9.07 -0.03
N GLU A 64 0.43 -10.02 0.84
CA GLU A 64 -0.53 -10.53 1.82
C GLU A 64 0.13 -10.85 3.16
N GLY A 65 -0.66 -10.89 4.22
CA GLY A 65 -0.12 -11.09 5.55
C GLY A 65 -1.14 -11.17 6.66
N THR A 66 -0.64 -11.33 7.88
CA THR A 66 -1.45 -11.45 9.10
C THR A 66 -1.06 -10.40 10.13
N ALA A 67 -1.99 -10.11 11.04
CA ALA A 67 -1.72 -9.26 12.19
C ALA A 67 -1.07 -10.07 13.33
N SER A 68 -0.26 -9.40 14.13
CA SER A 68 0.20 -9.89 15.43
C SER A 68 -0.98 -10.18 16.36
N PRO A 69 -0.81 -11.04 17.39
CA PRO A 69 -1.89 -11.38 18.31
C PRO A 69 -2.53 -10.19 19.04
N ASP A 70 -1.78 -9.09 19.23
CA ASP A 70 -2.28 -7.86 19.83
C ASP A 70 -2.95 -6.90 18.82
N GLY A 71 -2.98 -7.27 17.54
CA GLY A 71 -3.61 -6.52 16.45
C GLY A 71 -2.88 -5.23 16.05
N LYS A 72 -1.65 -5.00 16.54
CA LYS A 72 -0.93 -3.72 16.34
C LYS A 72 0.04 -3.72 15.17
N THR A 73 0.46 -4.90 14.71
CA THR A 73 1.44 -5.04 13.63
C THR A 73 0.85 -5.92 12.55
N ILE A 74 0.82 -5.45 11.31
CA ILE A 74 0.53 -6.27 10.14
C ILE A 74 1.85 -6.54 9.43
N THR A 75 2.19 -7.81 9.24
CA THR A 75 3.39 -8.22 8.49
C THR A 75 2.96 -8.72 7.13
N LEU A 76 3.29 -7.96 6.09
CA LEU A 76 3.01 -8.29 4.70
C LEU A 76 4.22 -8.95 4.02
N HIS A 77 3.95 -9.95 3.19
CA HIS A 77 4.93 -10.60 2.32
C HIS A 77 4.55 -10.37 0.86
N GLY A 78 5.46 -9.79 0.09
CA GLY A 78 5.27 -9.54 -1.33
C GLY A 78 5.94 -10.58 -2.22
N SER A 79 5.36 -10.78 -3.40
CA SER A 79 5.86 -11.66 -4.46
C SER A 79 6.25 -10.89 -5.70
#